data_AF-A0A2P4SX37-F1
#
_entry.id   AF-A0A2P4SX37-F1
#
_cell.length_a   1.000
_cell.length_b   1.000
_cell.length_c   1.000
_cell.angle_alpha   90.00
_cell.angle_beta   90.00
_cell.angle_gamma   90.00
#
_symmetry.space_group_name_H-M   'P 1'
#
loop_
_entity.id
_entity.type
_entity.pdbx_description
1 polymer ?
#
loop_
_entity_poly.entity_id
_entity_poly.type
_entity_poly.pdbx_seq_one_letter_code
_entity_poly.pdbx_strand_id
1 'polypeptide(L)'
;DPVPYIDGIRINSPHYLTKIKLTSPGTHTFTLVVSQYEKQNTIHYTIRVNGQWKGHSAGGCGNFRDSYKNNPIYQFQLDKSGPLLIELRGPRQYSVGFEIVTVSTVGDPGSSGFQKKSSGDYRPNDVVNAIYTAASNVYSIEALLTLKCEFTAAEHIFQTATNHVQLISSMHIGVKDKEDPSFSYF
;
A
#
# COMPACT_ATOMS: atom_id res chain seq x y z
N ASP A 1 -10.33 -28.03 -4.15
CA ASP A 1 -9.78 -26.66 -3.99
C ASP A 1 -10.88 -25.68 -3.64
N PRO A 2 -10.68 -24.79 -2.67
CA PRO A 2 -11.65 -23.73 -2.39
C PRO A 2 -11.78 -22.84 -3.63
N VAL A 3 -13.02 -22.47 -3.96
CA VAL A 3 -13.31 -21.56 -5.08
C VAL A 3 -12.69 -20.19 -4.78
N PRO A 4 -12.06 -19.51 -5.77
CA PRO A 4 -11.55 -18.17 -5.55
C PRO A 4 -12.66 -17.24 -5.05
N TYR A 5 -12.33 -16.39 -4.08
CA TYR A 5 -13.27 -15.40 -3.55
C TYR A 5 -13.78 -14.45 -4.65
N ILE A 6 -12.89 -14.04 -5.57
CA ILE A 6 -13.20 -13.27 -6.77
C ILE A 6 -12.41 -13.85 -7.92
N ASP A 7 -13.10 -14.22 -9.00
CA ASP A 7 -12.47 -14.62 -10.24
C ASP A 7 -11.98 -13.38 -11.01
N GLY A 8 -10.78 -13.46 -11.57
CA GLY A 8 -10.17 -12.34 -12.28
C GLY A 8 -10.34 -12.43 -13.79
N ILE A 9 -9.86 -11.41 -14.49
CA ILE A 9 -9.91 -11.31 -15.94
C ILE A 9 -8.49 -11.47 -16.49
N ARG A 10 -8.30 -12.40 -17.43
CA ARG A 10 -7.08 -12.46 -18.25
C ARG A 10 -7.05 -11.25 -19.17
N ILE A 11 -6.02 -10.41 -19.05
CA ILE A 11 -5.85 -9.23 -19.91
C ILE A 11 -4.76 -9.43 -20.96
N ASN A 12 -3.72 -10.21 -20.63
CA ASN A 12 -2.73 -10.73 -21.57
C ASN A 12 -2.03 -11.94 -20.91
N SER A 13 -1.25 -12.73 -21.64
CA SER A 13 -0.35 -13.69 -21.00
C SER A 13 0.95 -12.95 -20.62
N PRO A 14 1.38 -12.91 -19.35
CA PRO A 14 0.90 -13.64 -18.17
C PRO A 14 0.00 -12.82 -17.20
N HIS A 15 -0.49 -11.63 -17.54
CA HIS A 15 -1.18 -10.76 -16.58
C HIS A 15 -2.66 -11.11 -16.35
N TYR A 16 -3.00 -11.19 -15.06
CA TYR A 16 -4.34 -11.43 -14.55
C TYR A 16 -4.77 -10.23 -13.70
N LEU A 17 -5.98 -9.72 -13.90
CA LEU A 17 -6.49 -8.56 -13.16
C LEU A 17 -7.69 -8.98 -12.32
N THR A 18 -7.65 -8.71 -11.02
CA THR A 18 -8.81 -8.80 -10.14
C THR A 18 -9.05 -7.44 -9.49
N LYS A 19 -10.32 -7.08 -9.28
CA LYS A 19 -10.72 -5.84 -8.62
C LYS A 19 -11.69 -6.14 -7.49
N ILE A 20 -11.35 -5.68 -6.30
CA ILE A 20 -12.19 -5.81 -5.10
C ILE A 20 -12.71 -4.41 -4.77
N LYS A 21 -14.04 -4.26 -4.68
CA LYS A 21 -14.66 -3.04 -4.18
C LYS A 21 -14.92 -3.22 -2.68
N LEU A 22 -14.33 -2.35 -1.87
CA LEU A 22 -14.65 -2.29 -0.44
C LEU A 22 -15.97 -1.53 -0.27
N THR A 23 -16.93 -2.14 0.44
CA THR A 23 -18.29 -1.60 0.62
C THR A 23 -18.57 -1.09 2.03
N SER A 24 -17.72 -1.42 3.00
CA SER A 24 -17.80 -0.94 4.38
C SER A 24 -16.47 -0.32 4.81
N PRO A 25 -16.47 0.71 5.66
CA PRO A 25 -15.24 1.21 6.26
C PRO A 25 -14.62 0.20 7.25
N GLY A 26 -13.38 0.46 7.65
CA GLY A 26 -12.62 -0.38 8.58
C GLY A 26 -11.57 -1.27 7.92
N THR A 27 -10.93 -2.11 8.74
CA THR A 27 -9.83 -2.97 8.31
C THR A 27 -10.32 -4.20 7.57
N HIS A 28 -10.03 -4.24 6.28
CA HIS A 28 -10.17 -5.45 5.46
C HIS A 28 -8.87 -6.23 5.48
N THR A 29 -8.91 -7.54 5.29
CA THR A 29 -7.70 -8.36 5.18
C THR A 29 -7.89 -9.33 4.02
N PHE A 30 -6.98 -9.28 3.06
CA PHE A 30 -6.99 -10.14 1.88
C PHE A 30 -5.73 -10.99 1.86
N THR A 31 -5.84 -12.21 1.33
CA THR A 31 -4.69 -13.09 1.09
C THR A 31 -4.58 -13.29 -0.41
N LEU A 32 -3.60 -12.66 -1.04
CA LEU A 32 -3.27 -12.91 -2.45
C LEU A 32 -2.41 -14.17 -2.56
N VAL A 33 -3.00 -15.29 -3.00
CA VAL A 33 -2.27 -16.53 -3.28
C VAL A 33 -1.87 -16.59 -4.75
N VAL A 34 -0.56 -16.71 -5.02
CA VAL A 34 -0.03 -16.90 -6.37
C VAL A 34 0.81 -18.16 -6.43
N SER A 35 0.46 -19.08 -7.32
CA SER A 35 1.13 -20.37 -7.49
C SER A 35 1.46 -20.63 -8.96
N GLN A 36 2.59 -21.28 -9.23
CA GLN A 36 2.93 -21.82 -10.56
C GLN A 36 3.11 -23.33 -10.48
N TYR A 37 2.59 -24.03 -11.48
CA TYR A 37 2.65 -25.49 -11.55
C TYR A 37 4.10 -25.98 -11.65
N GLU A 38 4.92 -25.36 -12.52
CA GLU A 38 6.36 -25.60 -12.61
C GLU A 38 7.14 -24.33 -12.28
N LYS A 39 8.20 -24.47 -11.47
CA LYS A 39 9.03 -23.34 -11.02
C LYS A 39 10.02 -22.89 -12.09
N GLN A 40 9.52 -22.41 -13.22
CA GLN A 40 10.37 -22.01 -14.36
C GLN A 40 10.76 -20.53 -14.33
N ASN A 41 9.90 -19.64 -13.80
CA ASN A 41 10.13 -18.20 -13.78
C ASN A 41 9.83 -17.57 -12.41
N THR A 42 10.39 -16.38 -12.16
CA THR A 42 10.01 -15.53 -11.03
C THR A 42 8.68 -14.86 -11.34
N ILE A 43 7.72 -14.96 -10.42
CA ILE A 43 6.44 -14.27 -10.56
C ILE A 43 6.58 -12.86 -10.00
N HIS A 44 6.29 -11.87 -10.84
CA HIS A 44 6.18 -10.48 -10.46
C HIS A 44 4.70 -10.14 -10.31
N TYR A 45 4.32 -9.61 -9.16
CA TYR A 45 2.98 -9.13 -8.93
C TYR A 45 2.99 -7.71 -8.38
N THR A 46 1.92 -6.98 -8.65
CA THR A 46 1.67 -5.68 -8.07
C THR A 46 0.35 -5.72 -7.32
N ILE A 47 0.30 -5.05 -6.17
CA ILE A 47 -0.98 -4.76 -5.52
C ILE A 47 -1.19 -3.27 -5.53
N ARG A 48 -2.39 -2.87 -5.96
CA ARG A 48 -2.78 -1.47 -6.13
C ARG A 48 -4.00 -1.18 -5.27
N VAL A 49 -3.90 -0.17 -4.42
CA VAL A 49 -4.97 0.34 -3.57
C VAL A 49 -5.27 1.76 -4.00
N ASN A 50 -6.53 2.06 -4.31
CA ASN A 50 -6.97 3.43 -4.54
C ASN A 50 -7.54 3.95 -3.23
N GLY A 51 -7.01 5.07 -2.75
CA GLY A 51 -7.45 5.75 -1.53
C GLY A 51 -7.74 7.22 -1.79
N GLN A 52 -8.08 7.93 -0.72
CA GLN A 52 -8.36 9.36 -0.79
C GLN A 52 -7.86 10.07 0.47
N TRP A 53 -7.27 11.27 0.30
CA TRP A 53 -7.14 12.25 1.38
C TRP A 53 -8.37 13.15 1.37
N LYS A 54 -9.15 13.12 2.45
CA LYS A 54 -10.38 13.92 2.61
C LYS A 54 -10.64 14.24 4.09
N GLY A 55 -11.05 15.48 4.37
CA GLY A 55 -11.46 15.91 5.70
C GLY A 55 -10.38 15.60 6.74
N HIS A 56 -10.73 14.81 7.75
CA HIS A 56 -9.81 14.43 8.83
C HIS A 56 -8.55 13.68 8.33
N SER A 57 -8.66 12.91 7.25
CA SER A 57 -7.54 12.13 6.70
C SER A 57 -6.55 12.95 5.87
N ALA A 58 -6.85 14.21 5.55
CA ALA A 58 -5.94 15.12 4.85
C ALA A 58 -4.92 15.74 5.82
N GLY A 59 -4.11 14.88 6.44
CA GLY A 59 -3.26 15.22 7.59
C GLY A 59 -2.06 16.12 7.26
N GLY A 60 -1.63 16.15 6.00
CA GLY A 60 -0.42 16.84 5.54
C GLY A 60 0.86 16.07 5.87
N CYS A 61 2.03 16.67 5.65
CA CYS A 61 3.32 16.04 5.92
C CYS A 61 3.74 16.22 7.39
N GLY A 62 4.91 15.70 7.78
CA GLY A 62 5.42 15.76 9.16
C GLY A 62 5.55 17.17 9.76
N ASN A 63 5.49 18.22 8.93
CA ASN A 63 5.43 19.61 9.40
C ASN A 63 4.11 19.94 10.14
N PHE A 64 3.03 19.24 9.83
CA PHE A 64 1.71 19.41 10.45
C PHE A 64 1.53 18.44 11.62
N ARG A 65 2.29 18.65 12.70
CA ARG A 65 2.43 17.71 13.85
C ARG A 65 1.10 17.25 14.45
N ASP A 66 0.08 18.10 14.45
CA ASP A 66 -1.22 17.78 15.06
C ASP A 66 -2.09 16.87 14.18
N SER A 67 -1.88 16.91 12.86
CA SER A 67 -2.78 16.26 11.89
C SER A 67 -2.10 15.19 11.04
N TYR A 68 -0.78 15.14 10.93
CA TYR A 68 -0.10 14.18 10.04
C TYR A 68 -0.46 12.73 10.38
N LYS A 69 -0.58 12.40 11.68
CA LYS A 69 -1.02 11.09 12.21
C LYS A 69 -2.42 10.61 11.77
N ASN A 70 -3.16 11.46 11.07
CA ASN A 70 -4.50 11.16 10.56
C ASN A 70 -4.47 10.69 9.11
N ASN A 71 -3.33 10.79 8.42
CA ASN A 71 -3.21 10.34 7.04
C ASN A 71 -3.55 8.84 6.90
N PRO A 72 -3.96 8.41 5.69
CA PRO A 72 -4.23 7.01 5.39
C PRO A 72 -2.99 6.14 5.66
N ILE A 73 -3.21 5.03 6.36
CA ILE A 73 -2.19 4.02 6.67
C ILE A 73 -2.56 2.70 5.98
N TYR A 74 -1.60 2.15 5.23
CA TYR A 74 -1.67 0.86 4.57
C TYR A 74 -0.72 -0.11 5.24
N GLN A 75 -1.24 -1.23 5.73
CA GLN A 75 -0.41 -2.28 6.32
C GLN A 75 -0.25 -3.44 5.34
N PHE A 76 0.96 -3.98 5.21
CA PHE A 76 1.22 -5.22 4.47
C PHE A 76 2.27 -6.09 5.15
N GLN A 77 2.24 -7.39 4.88
CA GLN A 77 3.25 -8.34 5.33
C GLN A 77 4.06 -8.85 4.14
N LEU A 78 5.39 -8.90 4.31
CA LEU A 78 6.28 -9.64 3.43
C LEU A 78 6.63 -10.98 4.06
N ASP A 79 6.28 -12.07 3.40
CA ASP A 79 6.60 -13.42 3.86
C ASP A 79 8.06 -13.81 3.58
N LYS A 80 8.77 -13.04 2.74
CA LYS A 80 10.17 -13.26 2.40
C LYS A 80 10.91 -11.94 2.18
N SER A 81 12.15 -11.89 2.63
CA SER A 81 13.04 -10.75 2.43
C SER A 81 13.41 -10.59 0.96
N GLY A 82 13.35 -9.39 0.40
CA GLY A 82 13.76 -9.13 -0.99
C GLY A 82 13.41 -7.74 -1.49
N PRO A 83 13.41 -7.53 -2.82
CA PRO A 83 13.11 -6.24 -3.41
C PRO A 83 11.63 -5.88 -3.21
N LEU A 84 11.42 -4.64 -2.79
CA LEU A 84 10.12 -4.00 -2.62
C LEU A 84 10.15 -2.65 -3.33
N LEU A 85 9.30 -2.49 -4.34
CA LEU A 85 9.01 -1.20 -4.95
C LEU A 85 7.71 -0.68 -4.36
N ILE A 86 7.72 0.55 -3.86
CA ILE A 86 6.52 1.29 -3.46
C ILE A 86 6.37 2.49 -4.36
N GLU A 87 5.17 2.69 -4.88
CA GLU A 87 4.79 3.84 -5.67
C GLU A 87 3.53 4.47 -5.05
N LEU A 88 3.58 5.78 -4.82
CA LEU A 88 2.43 6.59 -4.45
C LEU A 88 2.16 7.57 -5.58
N ARG A 89 0.92 7.57 -6.08
CA ARG A 89 0.44 8.58 -7.02
C ARG A 89 -0.60 9.47 -6.38
N GLY A 90 -0.52 10.78 -6.59
CA GLY A 90 -1.54 11.77 -6.19
C GLY A 90 -1.81 12.79 -7.29
N PRO A 91 -2.60 13.85 -7.03
CA PRO A 91 -2.92 14.87 -8.03
C PRO A 91 -1.76 15.83 -8.33
N ARG A 92 -1.72 16.39 -9.56
CA ARG A 92 -0.61 17.22 -10.08
C ARG A 92 -0.30 18.43 -9.24
N GLN A 93 -1.33 18.99 -8.65
CA GLN A 93 -1.26 20.21 -7.85
C GLN A 93 -0.63 20.01 -6.46
N TYR A 94 -0.37 18.77 -6.05
CA TYR A 94 0.21 18.46 -4.75
C TYR A 94 1.53 17.71 -4.89
N SER A 95 2.47 18.01 -4.00
CA SER A 95 3.64 17.14 -3.83
C SER A 95 3.29 16.04 -2.84
N VAL A 96 3.57 14.80 -3.24
CA VAL A 96 3.24 13.61 -2.43
C VAL A 96 4.53 12.98 -1.90
N GLY A 97 4.40 12.21 -0.82
CA GLY A 97 5.48 11.43 -0.23
C GLY A 97 4.91 10.34 0.66
N PHE A 98 5.74 9.42 1.12
CA PHE A 98 5.30 8.41 2.09
C PHE A 98 6.39 8.07 3.09
N GLU A 99 5.96 7.56 4.23
CA GLU A 99 6.82 6.94 5.23
C GLU A 99 6.46 5.47 5.35
N ILE A 100 7.48 4.60 5.45
CA ILE A 100 7.33 3.18 5.71
C ILE A 100 7.95 2.85 7.07
N VAL A 101 7.19 2.15 7.91
CA VAL A 101 7.57 1.77 9.27
C VAL A 101 7.42 0.26 9.43
N THR A 102 8.42 -0.39 10.03
CA THR A 102 8.28 -1.79 10.46
C THR A 102 7.46 -1.83 11.75
N VAL A 103 6.35 -2.55 11.74
CA VAL A 103 5.44 -2.64 12.91
C VAL A 103 5.52 -3.98 13.63
N SER A 104 6.01 -5.03 12.97
CA SER A 104 6.29 -6.31 13.59
C SER A 104 7.42 -7.03 12.85
N THR A 105 8.33 -7.64 13.61
CA THR A 105 9.41 -8.45 13.06
C THR A 105 9.02 -9.91 13.02
N VAL A 106 9.07 -10.54 11.84
CA VAL A 106 8.79 -11.97 11.68
C VAL A 106 10.12 -12.68 11.39
N GLY A 107 10.84 -13.04 12.45
CA GLY A 107 12.19 -13.65 12.36
C GLY A 107 13.34 -12.66 12.50
N ASP A 108 14.56 -13.08 12.14
CA ASP A 108 15.75 -12.23 12.19
C ASP A 108 15.80 -11.29 10.97
N PRO A 109 15.69 -9.97 11.17
CA PRO A 109 15.65 -9.00 10.07
C PRO A 109 17.00 -8.83 9.34
N GLY A 110 18.11 -9.29 9.92
CA GLY A 110 19.45 -9.17 9.34
C GLY A 110 19.79 -7.75 8.88
N SER A 111 20.61 -7.64 7.84
CA SER A 111 21.03 -6.33 7.26
C SER A 111 19.94 -5.61 6.46
N SER A 112 18.82 -6.29 6.16
CA SER A 112 17.68 -5.71 5.42
C SER A 112 16.60 -5.13 6.34
N GLY A 113 16.78 -5.25 7.65
CA GLY A 113 15.93 -4.63 8.66
C GLY A 113 16.05 -3.11 8.69
N PHE A 114 14.92 -2.43 8.89
CA PHE A 114 14.89 -1.01 9.21
C PHE A 114 13.67 -0.71 10.08
N GLN A 115 13.75 0.30 10.94
CA GLN A 115 12.59 0.74 11.74
C GLN A 115 11.71 1.70 10.95
N LYS A 116 12.31 2.67 10.26
CA LYS A 116 11.60 3.67 9.45
C LYS A 116 12.42 4.05 8.22
N LYS A 117 11.77 4.24 7.08
CA LYS A 117 12.30 4.86 5.85
C LYS A 117 11.25 5.80 5.25
N SER A 118 11.66 6.64 4.32
CA SER A 118 10.75 7.50 3.56
C SER A 118 11.00 7.37 2.07
N SER A 119 10.09 7.97 1.30
CA SER A 119 10.23 8.11 -0.15
C SER A 119 11.32 9.11 -0.59
N GLY A 120 11.98 9.79 0.36
CA GLY A 120 12.84 10.94 0.09
C GLY A 120 12.04 12.23 -0.12
N ASP A 121 12.56 13.13 -0.94
CA ASP A 121 11.94 14.42 -1.20
C ASP A 121 10.53 14.28 -1.80
N TYR A 122 9.61 15.10 -1.31
CA TYR A 122 8.25 15.17 -1.86
C TYR A 122 8.34 15.74 -3.27
N ARG A 123 7.82 15.01 -4.25
CA ARG A 123 7.93 15.44 -5.65
C ARG A 123 6.63 16.01 -6.18
N PRO A 124 6.67 17.17 -6.86
CA PRO A 124 5.59 17.59 -7.73
C PRO A 124 5.54 16.68 -8.97
N ASN A 125 4.38 16.61 -9.64
CA ASN A 125 4.10 15.80 -10.85
C ASN A 125 3.63 14.35 -10.60
N ASP A 126 2.69 14.18 -9.69
CA ASP A 126 1.84 13.00 -9.53
C ASP A 126 2.47 11.77 -8.89
N VAL A 127 3.76 11.47 -9.05
CA VAL A 127 4.30 10.15 -8.68
C VAL A 127 5.58 10.25 -7.87
N VAL A 128 5.62 9.50 -6.78
CA VAL A 128 6.84 9.21 -6.02
C VAL A 128 7.01 7.71 -5.89
N ASN A 129 8.24 7.24 -6.13
CA ASN A 129 8.62 5.84 -6.00
C ASN A 129 9.84 5.68 -5.10
N ALA A 130 9.90 4.56 -4.38
CA ALA A 130 11.10 4.14 -3.66
C ALA A 130 11.30 2.64 -3.76
N ILE A 131 12.55 2.23 -3.93
CA ILE A 131 12.98 0.84 -3.99
C ILE A 131 13.73 0.52 -2.70
N TYR A 132 13.33 -0.56 -2.04
CA TYR A 132 13.97 -1.07 -0.85
C TYR A 132 14.35 -2.53 -1.04
N THR A 133 15.43 -2.95 -0.39
CA THR A 133 15.57 -4.33 0.07
C THR A 133 14.96 -4.39 1.47
N ALA A 134 13.87 -5.13 1.63
CA ALA A 134 13.10 -5.22 2.86
C ALA A 134 13.16 -6.64 3.42
N ALA A 135 13.20 -6.76 4.74
CA ALA A 135 13.13 -8.04 5.43
C ALA A 135 11.70 -8.62 5.42
N SER A 136 11.55 -9.91 5.72
CA SER A 136 10.25 -10.54 5.94
C SER A 136 9.63 -10.03 7.25
N ASN A 137 8.80 -9.00 7.16
CA ASN A 137 8.21 -8.32 8.31
C ASN A 137 6.80 -7.79 7.97
N VAL A 138 6.13 -7.26 8.98
CA VAL A 138 4.91 -6.46 8.80
C VAL A 138 5.29 -4.98 8.76
N TYR A 139 4.81 -4.29 7.73
CA TYR A 139 5.08 -2.89 7.45
C TYR A 139 3.80 -2.07 7.43
N SER A 140 3.85 -0.85 7.94
CA SER A 140 2.83 0.18 7.74
C SER A 140 3.39 1.29 6.86
N ILE A 141 2.60 1.76 5.92
CA ILE A 141 2.92 2.90 5.06
C ILE A 141 1.90 3.99 5.26
N GLU A 142 2.40 5.16 5.61
CA GLU A 142 1.61 6.38 5.74
C GLU A 142 1.75 7.23 4.47
N ALA A 143 0.64 7.50 3.80
CA ALA A 143 0.61 8.30 2.57
C ALA A 143 0.48 9.79 2.92
N LEU A 144 1.41 10.62 2.48
CA LEU A 144 1.58 12.00 2.93
C LEU A 144 1.47 13.00 1.78
N LEU A 145 0.96 14.21 2.08
CA LEU A 145 0.89 15.36 1.18
C LEU A 145 1.66 16.55 1.77
N THR A 146 2.34 17.38 0.96
CA THR A 146 3.00 18.61 1.47
C THR A 146 2.03 19.71 1.89
N LEU A 147 0.78 19.63 1.45
CA LEU A 147 -0.28 20.60 1.75
C LEU A 147 -1.50 19.87 2.30
N LYS A 148 -2.26 20.55 3.16
CA LYS A 148 -3.59 20.11 3.55
C LYS A 148 -4.55 20.34 2.39
N CYS A 149 -5.33 19.33 2.04
CA CYS A 149 -6.49 19.52 1.18
C CYS A 149 -7.63 20.07 2.03
N GLU A 150 -7.68 21.39 2.21
CA GLU A 150 -8.85 22.03 2.79
C GLU A 150 -9.96 22.07 1.72
N PHE A 151 -11.09 21.43 2.02
CA PHE A 151 -12.34 21.42 1.23
C PHE A 151 -12.40 20.59 -0.06
N THR A 152 -11.29 20.04 -0.55
CA THR A 152 -11.29 19.10 -1.70
C THR A 152 -10.81 17.72 -1.32
N ALA A 153 -11.34 16.69 -1.98
CA ALA A 153 -10.87 15.33 -1.81
C ALA A 153 -9.81 15.01 -2.88
N ALA A 154 -8.67 14.45 -2.47
CA ALA A 154 -7.58 14.09 -3.39
C ALA A 154 -7.47 12.57 -3.47
N GLU A 155 -7.70 12.01 -4.65
CA GLU A 155 -7.50 10.57 -4.88
C GLU A 155 -6.02 10.23 -4.97
N HIS A 156 -5.67 9.04 -4.49
CA HIS A 156 -4.32 8.52 -4.60
C HIS A 156 -4.29 7.04 -4.88
N ILE A 157 -3.17 6.64 -5.45
CA ILE A 157 -2.92 5.26 -5.82
C ILE A 157 -1.68 4.83 -5.10
N PHE A 158 -1.85 3.88 -4.19
CA PHE A 158 -0.76 3.18 -3.55
C PHE A 158 -0.49 1.87 -4.29
N GLN A 159 0.75 1.60 -4.65
CA GLN A 159 1.14 0.38 -5.34
C GLN A 159 2.42 -0.23 -4.75
N THR A 160 2.37 -1.53 -4.45
CA THR A 160 3.54 -2.33 -4.06
C THR A 160 3.87 -3.35 -5.14
N ALA A 161 5.15 -3.55 -5.42
CA ALA A 161 5.63 -4.67 -6.23
C ALA A 161 6.74 -5.43 -5.49
N THR A 162 6.71 -6.76 -5.54
CA THR A 162 7.76 -7.61 -4.97
C THR A 162 7.95 -8.87 -5.83
N ASN A 163 9.08 -9.56 -5.60
CA ASN A 163 9.53 -10.71 -6.37
C ASN A 163 9.76 -11.89 -5.44
N HIS A 164 8.77 -12.77 -5.21
CA HIS A 164 8.98 -13.97 -4.39
C HIS A 164 8.15 -15.18 -4.82
N VAL A 165 8.78 -16.37 -4.80
CA VAL A 165 8.20 -17.67 -5.17
C VAL A 165 8.26 -18.67 -4.01
N GLN A 166 7.09 -19.20 -3.63
CA GLN A 166 6.80 -20.63 -3.38
C GLN A 166 5.28 -20.78 -3.21
N LEU A 167 4.74 -21.95 -3.60
CA LEU A 167 3.34 -22.44 -3.69
C LEU A 167 2.16 -21.63 -3.10
N ILE A 168 2.37 -20.80 -2.07
CA ILE A 168 1.42 -19.83 -1.52
C ILE A 168 2.27 -18.65 -1.03
N SER A 169 2.13 -17.46 -1.63
CA SER A 169 2.50 -16.19 -0.98
C SER A 169 1.22 -15.57 -0.42
N SER A 170 1.27 -14.77 0.64
CA SER A 170 0.11 -14.07 1.18
C SER A 170 0.47 -12.65 1.57
N MET A 171 -0.09 -11.66 0.87
CA MET A 171 0.06 -10.26 1.26
C MET A 171 -1.23 -9.79 1.95
N HIS A 172 -1.18 -9.62 3.27
CA HIS A 172 -2.30 -9.13 4.08
C HIS A 172 -2.39 -7.62 4.01
N ILE A 173 -3.37 -7.06 3.32
CA ILE A 173 -3.54 -5.60 3.23
C ILE A 173 -4.63 -5.12 4.17
N GLY A 174 -4.24 -4.34 5.17
CA GLY A 174 -5.15 -3.55 6.01
C GLY A 174 -5.24 -2.11 5.51
N VAL A 175 -6.45 -1.67 5.15
CA VAL A 175 -6.75 -0.25 4.95
C VAL A 175 -7.46 0.25 6.20
N LYS A 176 -6.93 1.28 6.85
CA LYS A 176 -7.63 1.92 7.97
C LYS A 176 -8.18 3.28 7.51
N ASP A 177 -9.39 3.27 6.98
CA ASP A 177 -10.19 4.49 6.89
C ASP A 177 -10.72 4.79 8.29
N LYS A 178 -10.14 5.80 8.95
CA LYS A 178 -10.74 6.36 10.17
C LYS A 178 -11.99 7.12 9.71
N GLU A 179 -13.15 6.50 9.85
CA GLU A 179 -14.44 7.13 9.55
C GLU A 179 -14.53 8.52 10.19
N ASP A 180 -14.94 9.49 9.39
CA ASP A 180 -15.47 10.77 9.84
C ASP A 180 -16.94 10.55 10.23
N PRO A 181 -17.32 10.66 11.52
CA PRO A 181 -18.70 10.43 11.96
C PRO A 181 -19.69 11.51 11.48
N SER A 182 -19.27 12.50 10.70
CA SER A 182 -20.11 13.64 10.29
C SER A 182 -20.81 13.52 8.93
N PHE A 183 -20.63 12.44 8.16
CA PHE A 183 -21.30 12.29 6.86
C PHE A 183 -22.45 11.28 6.89
N SER A 184 -23.67 11.79 7.09
CA SER A 184 -24.92 11.12 6.75
C SER A 184 -25.13 11.09 5.23
N TYR A 185 -25.45 9.92 4.68
CA TYR A 185 -25.79 9.74 3.26
C TYR A 185 -27.18 10.32 2.97
N PHE A 186 -27.27 11.16 1.93
CA PHE A 186 -28.48 11.32 1.11
C PHE A 186 -28.29 10.53 -0.18
#